data_AF-A0A178J9A8-F1
#
_entry.id   AF-A0A178J9A8-F1
#
_cell.length_a   1.000
_cell.length_b   1.000
_cell.length_c   1.000
_cell.angle_alpha   90.00
_cell.angle_beta   90.00
_cell.angle_gamma   90.00
#
_symmetry.space_group_name_H-M   'P 1'
#
loop_
_entity.id
_entity.type
_entity.pdbx_description
1 polymer ?
#
loop_
_entity_poly.entity_id
_entity_poly.type
_entity_poly.pdbx_seq_one_letter_code
_entity_poly.pdbx_strand_id
1 'polypeptide(L)'
;MYKNLVNYIKQVRLVLNLIFIVTMVFIVLNAVIFSQLPELFNGGSALLGILNDISVGYIVSYIFYFLVVHIKEVDDKKHINFYIAAKSQALVSEYKGVVSHLKRSKDSTSHYLLPEEFNEIFSQISPQSPSSFFAIHGRLPWIEVLNGSRIRSEKIISKIYLKMVFLDSKYVNLLSRIEESPYFKLLEPLDTLKAPIGNKDMLIWSAPFYQYSLLIKELESYCQDAP
;
A
#
# COMPACT_ATOMS: atom_id res chain seq x y z
N MET A 1 -3.43 24.72 -13.44
CA MET A 1 -4.15 24.91 -12.16
C MET A 1 -5.61 24.45 -12.22
N TYR A 2 -6.45 24.96 -13.14
CA TYR A 2 -7.87 24.57 -13.28
C TYR A 2 -8.14 23.08 -13.59
N LYS A 3 -7.30 22.42 -14.40
CA LYS A 3 -7.45 20.98 -14.72
C LYS A 3 -7.39 20.06 -13.49
N ASN A 4 -6.66 20.45 -12.45
CA ASN A 4 -6.55 19.65 -11.23
C ASN A 4 -7.84 19.76 -10.39
N LEU A 5 -8.46 20.94 -10.36
CA LEU A 5 -9.67 21.24 -9.59
C LEU A 5 -10.87 20.42 -10.05
N VAL A 6 -11.06 20.26 -11.36
CA VAL A 6 -12.14 19.43 -11.93
C VAL A 6 -11.96 17.94 -11.55
N ASN A 7 -10.72 17.45 -11.48
CA ASN A 7 -10.44 16.09 -11.03
C ASN A 7 -10.74 15.91 -9.53
N TYR A 8 -10.44 16.90 -8.68
CA TYR A 8 -10.83 16.86 -7.27
C TYR A 8 -12.35 16.81 -7.09
N ILE A 9 -13.11 17.63 -7.83
CA ILE A 9 -14.58 17.65 -7.78
C ILE A 9 -15.18 16.30 -8.20
N LYS A 10 -14.62 15.65 -9.23
CA LYS A 10 -15.09 14.33 -9.67
C LYS A 10 -14.85 13.21 -8.67
N GLN A 11 -13.89 13.37 -7.76
CA GLN A 11 -13.58 12.39 -6.71
C GLN A 11 -14.48 12.55 -5.46
N VAL A 12 -15.22 13.65 -5.33
CA VAL A 12 -16.24 13.81 -4.29
C VAL A 12 -17.39 12.83 -4.56
N ARG A 13 -18.01 12.29 -3.50
CA ARG A 13 -19.19 11.41 -3.65
C ARG A 13 -20.25 12.09 -4.52
N LEU A 14 -20.72 11.39 -5.54
CA LEU A 14 -21.67 11.89 -6.55
C LEU A 14 -22.92 12.53 -5.90
N VAL A 15 -23.40 11.93 -4.80
CA VAL A 15 -24.54 12.43 -4.02
C VAL A 15 -24.30 13.85 -3.48
N LEU A 16 -23.11 14.15 -2.94
CA LEU A 16 -22.78 15.47 -2.39
C LEU A 16 -22.74 16.53 -3.49
N ASN A 17 -22.14 16.20 -4.64
CA ASN A 17 -22.13 17.06 -5.82
C ASN A 17 -23.55 17.33 -6.34
N LEU A 18 -24.41 16.31 -6.35
CA LEU A 18 -25.78 16.44 -6.82
C LEU A 18 -26.61 17.35 -5.90
N ILE A 19 -26.51 17.17 -4.58
CA ILE A 19 -27.19 18.04 -3.60
C ILE A 19 -26.70 19.49 -3.75
N PHE A 20 -25.39 19.71 -3.97
CA PHE A 20 -24.82 21.03 -4.21
C PHE A 20 -25.40 21.71 -5.46
N ILE A 21 -25.51 20.97 -6.58
CA ILE A 21 -26.10 21.50 -7.82
C ILE A 21 -27.59 21.84 -7.59
N VAL A 22 -28.34 20.97 -6.92
CA VAL A 22 -29.77 21.19 -6.63
C VAL A 22 -29.96 22.42 -5.74
N THR A 23 -29.15 22.59 -4.69
CA THR A 23 -29.22 23.79 -3.82
C THR A 23 -28.83 25.06 -4.57
N MET A 24 -27.80 25.00 -5.42
CA MET A 24 -27.41 26.15 -6.24
C MET A 24 -28.53 26.56 -7.22
N VAL A 25 -29.13 25.60 -7.92
CA VAL A 25 -30.28 25.86 -8.82
C VAL A 25 -31.45 26.43 -8.05
N PHE A 26 -31.76 25.88 -6.86
CA PHE A 26 -32.84 26.38 -6.01
C PHE A 26 -32.65 27.84 -5.62
N ILE A 27 -31.44 28.25 -5.21
CA ILE A 27 -31.15 29.64 -4.86
C ILE A 27 -31.32 30.57 -6.06
N VAL A 28 -30.86 30.16 -7.25
CA VAL A 28 -31.01 30.96 -8.47
C VAL A 28 -32.48 31.11 -8.86
N LEU A 29 -33.26 30.02 -8.79
CA LEU A 29 -34.70 30.06 -9.05
C LEU A 29 -35.42 30.94 -8.02
N ASN A 30 -35.02 30.86 -6.75
CA ASN A 30 -35.60 31.68 -5.69
C ASN A 30 -35.35 33.18 -5.95
N ALA A 31 -34.11 33.54 -6.31
CA ALA A 31 -33.72 34.90 -6.58
C ALA A 31 -34.43 35.51 -7.82
N VAL A 32 -34.62 34.73 -8.88
CA VAL A 32 -35.13 35.24 -10.18
C VAL A 32 -36.65 35.11 -10.32
N ILE A 33 -37.23 34.00 -9.86
CA ILE A 33 -38.64 33.67 -10.12
C ILE A 33 -39.49 33.84 -8.87
N PHE A 34 -39.12 33.18 -7.77
CA PHE A 34 -39.97 33.13 -6.59
C PHE A 34 -40.03 34.45 -5.82
N SER A 35 -38.99 35.29 -5.92
CA SER A 35 -38.96 36.62 -5.32
C SER A 35 -40.00 37.59 -5.90
N GLN A 36 -40.51 37.33 -7.11
CA GLN A 36 -41.47 38.19 -7.82
C GLN A 36 -42.91 37.64 -7.80
N LEU A 37 -43.12 36.42 -7.27
CA LEU A 37 -44.44 35.79 -7.25
C LEU A 37 -45.27 36.27 -6.04
N PRO A 38 -46.58 36.54 -6.23
CA PRO A 38 -47.49 36.81 -5.12
C PRO A 38 -47.58 35.57 -4.21
N GLU A 39 -47.77 35.80 -2.91
CA GLU A 39 -47.78 34.74 -1.91
C GLU A 39 -48.83 33.67 -2.24
N LEU A 40 -48.38 32.43 -2.46
CA LEU A 40 -49.26 31.28 -2.75
C LEU A 40 -50.13 30.89 -1.54
N PHE A 41 -49.65 31.15 -0.33
CA PHE A 41 -50.35 30.93 0.93
C PHE A 41 -49.74 31.82 2.03
N ASN A 42 -50.53 32.06 3.08
CA ASN A 42 -50.13 32.92 4.20
C ASN A 42 -48.87 32.33 4.89
N GLY A 43 -47.77 33.08 4.90
CA GLY A 43 -46.46 32.64 5.43
C GLY A 43 -45.55 31.91 4.44
N GLY A 44 -45.93 31.77 3.17
CA GLY A 44 -45.08 31.13 2.14
C GLY A 44 -43.75 31.86 1.91
N SER A 45 -43.75 33.18 2.00
CA SER A 45 -42.54 34.01 1.91
C SER A 45 -41.53 33.71 3.03
N ALA A 46 -42.00 33.54 4.28
CA ALA A 46 -41.14 33.19 5.40
C ALA A 46 -40.53 31.79 5.26
N LEU A 47 -41.31 30.83 4.76
CA LEU A 47 -40.85 29.46 4.52
C LEU A 47 -39.77 29.41 3.41
N LEU A 48 -39.98 30.17 2.33
CA LEU A 48 -38.99 30.37 1.26
C LEU A 48 -37.69 31.01 1.79
N GLY A 49 -37.79 31.98 2.69
CA GLY A 49 -36.64 32.60 3.36
C GLY A 49 -35.82 31.58 4.15
N ILE A 50 -36.48 30.78 5.00
CA ILE A 50 -35.80 29.74 5.81
C ILE A 50 -35.11 28.71 4.90
N LEU A 51 -35.79 28.23 3.84
CA LEU A 51 -35.20 27.28 2.90
C LEU A 51 -33.99 27.87 2.16
N ASN A 52 -34.03 29.17 1.85
CA ASN A 52 -32.90 29.87 1.25
C ASN A 52 -31.70 29.93 2.20
N ASP A 53 -31.93 30.30 3.46
CA ASP A 53 -30.88 30.40 4.48
C ASP A 53 -30.23 29.03 4.73
N ILE A 54 -31.03 27.96 4.78
CA ILE A 54 -30.52 26.58 4.86
C ILE A 54 -29.69 26.22 3.63
N SER A 55 -30.15 26.58 2.42
CA SER A 55 -29.43 26.30 1.17
C SER A 55 -28.09 27.02 1.10
N VAL A 56 -28.03 28.29 1.52
CA VAL A 56 -26.79 29.07 1.63
C VAL A 56 -25.87 28.43 2.68
N GLY A 57 -26.39 28.07 3.85
CA GLY A 57 -25.63 27.37 4.90
C GLY A 57 -25.04 26.04 4.42
N TYR A 58 -25.79 25.28 3.63
CA TYR A 58 -25.31 24.05 2.99
C TYR A 58 -24.18 24.33 2.00
N ILE A 59 -24.32 25.33 1.11
CA ILE A 59 -23.29 25.69 0.13
C ILE A 59 -21.98 26.08 0.84
N VAL A 60 -22.06 26.92 1.87
CA VAL A 60 -20.88 27.34 2.65
C VAL A 60 -20.23 26.12 3.30
N SER A 61 -21.03 25.25 3.92
CA SER A 61 -20.54 24.01 4.56
C SER A 61 -19.89 23.06 3.56
N TYR A 62 -20.47 22.92 2.37
CA TYR A 62 -19.93 22.11 1.27
C TYR A 62 -18.60 22.66 0.77
N ILE A 63 -18.48 23.98 0.57
CA ILE A 63 -17.22 24.62 0.17
C ILE A 63 -16.15 24.41 1.23
N PHE A 64 -16.48 24.57 2.52
CA PHE A 64 -15.56 24.31 3.62
C PHE A 64 -15.10 22.86 3.65
N TYR A 65 -16.03 21.90 3.57
CA TYR A 65 -15.69 20.47 3.50
C TYR A 65 -14.77 20.19 2.31
N PHE A 66 -15.11 20.70 1.13
CA PHE A 66 -14.34 20.47 -0.08
C PHE A 66 -12.90 21.00 0.05
N LEU A 67 -12.75 22.25 0.50
CA LEU A 67 -11.44 22.90 0.60
C LEU A 67 -10.58 22.34 1.74
N VAL A 68 -11.16 22.14 2.92
CA VAL A 68 -10.40 21.80 4.13
C VAL A 68 -10.20 20.30 4.28
N VAL A 69 -11.20 19.51 3.91
CA VAL A 69 -11.19 18.05 4.11
C VAL A 69 -10.83 17.35 2.82
N HIS A 70 -11.63 17.50 1.76
CA HIS A 70 -11.48 16.68 0.54
C HIS A 70 -10.16 16.93 -0.21
N ILE A 71 -9.76 18.18 -0.42
CA ILE A 71 -8.48 18.48 -1.09
C ILE A 71 -7.33 17.88 -0.28
N LYS A 72 -7.35 18.04 1.04
CA LYS A 72 -6.31 17.52 1.94
C LYS A 72 -6.28 16.00 1.94
N GLU A 73 -7.42 15.34 2.03
CA GLU A 73 -7.52 13.87 1.99
C GLU A 73 -6.96 13.29 0.69
N VAL A 74 -7.27 13.91 -0.45
CA VAL A 74 -6.75 13.45 -1.75
C VAL A 74 -5.24 13.68 -1.86
N ASP A 75 -4.72 14.78 -1.33
CA ASP A 75 -3.29 15.07 -1.32
C ASP A 75 -2.52 14.12 -0.37
N ASP A 76 -3.02 13.95 0.85
CA ASP A 76 -2.50 13.00 1.85
C ASP A 76 -2.49 11.58 1.26
N LYS A 77 -3.56 11.17 0.56
CA LYS A 77 -3.64 9.86 -0.09
C LYS A 77 -2.55 9.67 -1.15
N LYS A 78 -2.21 10.69 -1.94
CA LYS A 78 -1.11 10.59 -2.93
C LYS A 78 0.24 10.39 -2.25
N HIS A 79 0.53 11.18 -1.22
CA HIS A 79 1.78 11.07 -0.47
C HIS A 79 1.91 9.72 0.24
N ILE A 80 0.81 9.22 0.78
CA ILE A 80 0.75 7.92 1.45
C ILE A 80 0.90 6.78 0.43
N ASN A 81 0.26 6.86 -0.73
CA ASN A 81 0.44 5.87 -1.80
C ASN A 81 1.89 5.80 -2.26
N PHE A 82 2.56 6.95 -2.44
CA PHE A 82 3.99 6.97 -2.76
C PHE A 82 4.84 6.32 -1.66
N TYR A 83 4.54 6.59 -0.38
CA TYR A 83 5.20 5.95 0.74
C TYR A 83 5.01 4.41 0.73
N ILE A 84 3.78 3.94 0.53
CA ILE A 84 3.46 2.50 0.48
C ILE A 84 4.15 1.84 -0.72
N ALA A 85 4.12 2.46 -1.89
CA ALA A 85 4.79 1.96 -3.09
C ALA A 85 6.30 1.84 -2.89
N ALA A 86 6.94 2.88 -2.32
CA ALA A 86 8.36 2.85 -2.01
C ALA A 86 8.73 1.74 -1.02
N LYS A 87 7.87 1.47 -0.02
CA LYS A 87 8.08 0.37 0.93
C LYS A 87 7.87 -1.01 0.31
N SER A 88 6.85 -1.16 -0.54
CA SER A 88 6.62 -2.39 -1.29
C SER A 88 7.80 -2.72 -2.21
N GLN A 89 8.31 -1.71 -2.91
CA GLN A 89 9.48 -1.86 -3.75
C GLN A 89 10.72 -2.21 -2.94
N ALA A 90 10.88 -1.66 -1.73
CA ALA A 90 11.96 -2.06 -0.83
C ALA A 90 11.86 -3.54 -0.44
N LEU A 91 10.66 -4.06 -0.17
CA LEU A 91 10.43 -5.48 0.12
C LEU A 91 10.80 -6.38 -1.07
N VAL A 92 10.39 -6.01 -2.29
CA VAL A 92 10.79 -6.71 -3.52
C VAL A 92 12.31 -6.67 -3.71
N SER A 93 12.94 -5.51 -3.48
CA SER A 93 14.39 -5.33 -3.60
C SER A 93 15.18 -6.17 -2.58
N GLU A 94 14.68 -6.37 -1.37
CA GLU A 94 15.29 -7.25 -0.37
C GLU A 94 15.38 -8.69 -0.89
N TYR A 95 14.27 -9.21 -1.43
CA TYR A 95 14.26 -10.54 -2.07
C TYR A 95 15.23 -10.61 -3.25
N LYS A 96 15.16 -9.65 -4.17
CA LYS A 96 16.01 -9.62 -5.37
C LYS A 96 17.50 -9.54 -5.01
N GLY A 97 17.85 -8.79 -3.97
CA GLY A 97 19.21 -8.71 -3.43
C GLY A 97 19.71 -10.06 -2.93
N VAL A 98 18.91 -10.80 -2.17
CA VAL A 98 19.32 -12.15 -1.73
C VAL A 98 19.51 -13.09 -2.92
N VAL A 99 18.58 -13.09 -3.89
CA VAL A 99 18.65 -13.97 -5.06
C VAL A 99 19.83 -13.65 -5.96
N SER A 100 20.16 -12.37 -6.19
CA SER A 100 21.30 -12.00 -7.02
C SER A 100 22.62 -12.51 -6.45
N HIS A 101 22.75 -12.52 -5.12
CA HIS A 101 23.91 -13.07 -4.43
C HIS A 101 23.93 -14.60 -4.42
N LEU A 102 22.77 -15.25 -4.34
CA LEU A 102 22.64 -16.72 -4.45
C LEU A 102 23.03 -17.24 -5.85
N LYS A 103 22.75 -16.47 -6.91
CA LYS A 103 22.94 -16.84 -8.31
C LYS A 103 24.39 -16.90 -8.82
N ARG A 104 25.40 -16.69 -7.96
CA ARG A 104 26.83 -16.59 -8.32
C ARG A 104 27.17 -17.30 -9.65
N SER A 105 27.40 -16.49 -10.70
CA SER A 105 27.83 -16.84 -12.07
C SER A 105 26.80 -17.24 -13.14
N LYS A 106 25.51 -17.46 -12.84
CA LYS A 106 24.51 -17.63 -13.90
C LYS A 106 24.07 -16.27 -14.43
N ASP A 107 24.36 -15.99 -15.72
CA ASP A 107 23.99 -14.80 -16.50
C ASP A 107 22.46 -14.71 -16.75
N SER A 108 21.66 -15.01 -15.73
CA SER A 108 20.20 -15.01 -15.79
C SER A 108 19.69 -13.69 -15.26
N THR A 109 19.06 -12.91 -16.13
CA THR A 109 18.43 -11.61 -15.82
C THR A 109 17.16 -11.75 -14.96
N SER A 110 16.54 -12.94 -14.92
CA SER A 110 15.36 -13.18 -14.08
C SER A 110 15.74 -13.22 -12.61
N HIS A 111 14.90 -12.68 -11.71
CA HIS A 111 15.07 -12.85 -10.26
C HIS A 111 14.12 -13.89 -9.68
N TYR A 112 13.24 -14.47 -10.50
CA TYR A 112 12.31 -15.51 -10.09
C TYR A 112 12.73 -16.83 -10.73
N LEU A 113 13.15 -17.75 -9.89
CA LEU A 113 13.70 -19.05 -10.28
C LEU A 113 12.65 -20.15 -10.18
N LEU A 114 12.87 -21.24 -10.90
CA LEU A 114 12.13 -22.47 -10.77
C LEU A 114 12.50 -23.19 -9.45
N PRO A 115 11.61 -24.05 -8.91
CA PRO A 115 11.89 -24.82 -7.69
C PRO A 115 13.19 -25.62 -7.77
N GLU A 116 13.47 -26.22 -8.92
CA GLU A 116 14.64 -27.08 -9.15
C GLU A 116 15.94 -26.28 -9.08
N GLU A 117 15.92 -25.03 -9.56
CA GLU A 117 17.06 -24.13 -9.49
C GLU A 117 17.36 -23.72 -8.03
N PHE A 118 16.32 -23.49 -7.21
CA PHE A 118 16.52 -23.27 -5.78
C PHE A 118 17.06 -24.51 -5.08
N ASN A 119 16.58 -25.71 -5.41
CA ASN A 119 17.13 -26.95 -4.85
C ASN A 119 18.62 -27.11 -5.19
N GLU A 120 18.99 -26.88 -6.46
CA GLU A 120 20.38 -26.94 -6.91
C GLU A 120 21.25 -25.97 -6.10
N ILE A 121 20.87 -24.70 -6.02
CA ILE A 121 21.63 -23.66 -5.32
C ILE A 121 21.75 -23.97 -3.82
N PHE A 122 20.63 -24.28 -3.16
CA PHE A 122 20.61 -24.48 -1.70
C PHE A 122 21.31 -25.77 -1.28
N SER A 123 21.39 -26.78 -2.15
CA SER A 123 22.16 -28.02 -1.89
C SER A 123 23.68 -27.80 -1.85
N GLN A 124 24.18 -26.75 -2.50
CA GLN A 124 25.61 -26.45 -2.62
C GLN A 124 26.12 -25.49 -1.54
N ILE A 125 25.21 -24.91 -0.75
CA ILE A 125 25.53 -23.89 0.24
C ILE A 125 25.33 -24.46 1.63
N SER A 126 26.37 -24.44 2.45
CA SER A 126 26.23 -24.72 3.88
C SER A 126 25.68 -23.48 4.60
N PRO A 127 24.71 -23.62 5.54
CA PRO A 127 24.13 -22.49 6.27
C PRO A 127 25.17 -21.63 6.99
N GLN A 128 26.25 -22.25 7.47
CA GLN A 128 27.35 -21.61 8.20
C GLN A 128 28.48 -21.10 7.28
N SER A 129 28.41 -21.39 5.98
CA SER A 129 29.44 -20.93 5.05
C SER A 129 29.36 -19.41 4.84
N PRO A 130 30.50 -18.74 4.63
CA PRO A 130 30.53 -17.28 4.44
C PRO A 130 29.84 -16.89 3.13
N SER A 131 28.86 -15.99 3.25
CA SER A 131 28.14 -15.39 2.13
C SER A 131 28.96 -14.29 1.45
N SER A 132 28.41 -13.69 0.40
CA SER A 132 28.95 -12.47 -0.21
C SER A 132 28.62 -11.19 0.56
N PHE A 133 27.79 -11.26 1.59
CA PHE A 133 27.42 -10.11 2.42
C PHE A 133 28.46 -9.88 3.50
N PHE A 134 28.80 -8.61 3.72
CA PHE A 134 29.79 -8.19 4.71
C PHE A 134 29.12 -7.54 5.92
N ALA A 135 29.66 -7.83 7.09
CA ALA A 135 29.43 -7.14 8.34
C ALA A 135 30.77 -6.63 8.91
N ILE A 136 30.71 -5.94 10.04
CA ILE A 136 31.87 -5.32 10.70
C ILE A 136 33.00 -6.34 10.96
N HIS A 137 32.63 -7.60 11.27
CA HIS A 137 33.59 -8.65 11.62
C HIS A 137 33.88 -9.65 10.49
N GLY A 138 33.50 -9.33 9.24
CA GLY A 138 33.76 -10.18 8.07
C GLY A 138 32.50 -10.59 7.33
N ARG A 139 32.56 -11.70 6.59
CA ARG A 139 31.43 -12.19 5.81
C ARG A 139 30.40 -12.87 6.71
N LEU A 140 29.13 -12.55 6.52
CA LEU A 140 28.04 -13.16 7.28
C LEU A 140 27.77 -14.60 6.81
N PRO A 141 27.47 -15.54 7.72
CA PRO A 141 26.91 -16.83 7.36
C PRO A 141 25.63 -16.68 6.52
N TRP A 142 25.41 -17.58 5.56
CA TRP A 142 24.21 -17.52 4.71
C TRP A 142 22.91 -17.55 5.50
N ILE A 143 22.85 -18.31 6.59
CA ILE A 143 21.65 -18.35 7.41
C ILE A 143 21.35 -16.99 8.07
N GLU A 144 22.37 -16.26 8.51
CA GLU A 144 22.20 -14.92 9.08
C GLU A 144 21.74 -13.93 8.02
N VAL A 145 22.17 -14.10 6.76
CA VAL A 145 21.68 -13.29 5.63
C VAL A 145 20.19 -13.54 5.39
N LEU A 146 19.76 -14.80 5.35
CA LEU A 146 18.36 -15.16 5.15
C LEU A 146 17.47 -14.64 6.29
N ASN A 147 17.88 -14.85 7.55
CA ASN A 147 17.15 -14.34 8.71
C ASN A 147 17.15 -12.81 8.75
N GLY A 148 18.28 -12.17 8.47
CA GLY A 148 18.38 -10.72 8.40
C GLY A 148 17.47 -10.12 7.32
N SER A 149 17.35 -10.77 6.17
CA SER A 149 16.41 -10.37 5.11
C SER A 149 14.95 -10.52 5.55
N ARG A 150 14.60 -11.61 6.25
CA ARG A 150 13.28 -11.78 6.88
C ARG A 150 12.97 -10.63 7.85
N ILE A 151 13.85 -10.38 8.82
CA ILE A 151 13.66 -9.31 9.83
C ILE A 151 13.49 -7.94 9.17
N ARG A 152 14.27 -7.63 8.13
CA ARG A 152 14.11 -6.37 7.37
C ARG A 152 12.76 -6.32 6.66
N SER A 153 12.34 -7.42 6.07
CA SER A 153 11.03 -7.55 5.41
C SER A 153 9.88 -7.33 6.38
N GLU A 154 9.92 -7.94 7.57
CA GLU A 154 8.92 -7.74 8.64
C GLU A 154 8.87 -6.28 9.09
N LYS A 155 10.02 -5.63 9.27
CA LYS A 155 10.08 -4.21 9.61
C LYS A 155 9.49 -3.33 8.51
N ILE A 156 9.64 -3.71 7.24
CA ILE A 156 9.03 -2.99 6.11
C ILE A 156 7.51 -3.18 6.14
N ILE A 157 7.03 -4.42 6.27
CA ILE A 157 5.61 -4.77 6.37
C ILE A 157 4.94 -4.03 7.54
N SER A 158 5.57 -4.05 8.72
CA SER A 158 5.10 -3.32 9.90
C SER A 158 4.95 -1.82 9.63
N LYS A 159 5.88 -1.20 8.90
CA LYS A 159 5.80 0.21 8.51
C LYS A 159 4.67 0.49 7.53
N ILE A 160 4.34 -0.46 6.66
CA ILE A 160 3.20 -0.36 5.75
C ILE A 160 1.88 -0.44 6.55
N TYR A 161 1.78 -1.36 7.51
CA TYR A 161 0.60 -1.47 8.38
C TYR A 161 0.34 -0.23 9.24
N LEU A 162 1.33 0.63 9.51
CA LEU A 162 1.08 1.95 10.13
C LEU A 162 0.15 2.84 9.30
N LYS A 163 -0.07 2.51 8.02
CA LYS A 163 -0.97 3.19 7.09
C LYS A 163 -2.17 2.31 6.68
N MET A 164 -2.57 1.36 7.51
CA MET A 164 -3.60 0.35 7.23
C MET A 164 -4.91 0.92 6.66
N VAL A 165 -5.36 2.10 7.15
CA VAL A 165 -6.59 2.75 6.67
C VAL A 165 -6.57 3.16 5.19
N PHE A 166 -5.39 3.21 4.58
CA PHE A 166 -5.19 3.53 3.17
C PHE A 166 -4.96 2.29 2.30
N LEU A 167 -4.91 1.10 2.91
CA LEU A 167 -4.66 -0.16 2.21
C LEU A 167 -5.98 -0.83 1.83
N ASP A 168 -6.06 -1.37 0.63
CA ASP A 168 -7.16 -2.25 0.24
C ASP A 168 -6.97 -3.67 0.80
N SER A 169 -8.06 -4.43 0.84
CA SER A 169 -8.07 -5.77 1.43
C SER A 169 -7.21 -6.78 0.68
N LYS A 170 -7.04 -6.64 -0.64
CA LYS A 170 -6.20 -7.54 -1.44
C LYS A 170 -4.74 -7.36 -1.07
N TYR A 171 -4.30 -6.11 -0.96
CA TYR A 171 -2.94 -5.78 -0.56
C TYR A 171 -2.63 -6.20 0.88
N VAL A 172 -3.55 -5.97 1.83
CA VAL A 172 -3.40 -6.45 3.21
C VAL A 172 -3.29 -7.98 3.26
N ASN A 173 -4.13 -8.71 2.51
CA ASN A 173 -4.06 -10.16 2.45
C ASN A 173 -2.71 -10.66 1.91
N LEU A 174 -2.17 -9.98 0.88
CA LEU A 174 -0.88 -10.34 0.30
C LEU A 174 0.27 -10.16 1.29
N LEU A 175 0.31 -9.02 2.00
CA LEU A 175 1.32 -8.78 3.03
C LEU A 175 1.24 -9.79 4.19
N SER A 176 0.02 -10.12 4.63
CA SER A 176 -0.20 -11.13 5.67
C SER A 176 0.27 -12.52 5.21
N ARG A 177 -0.01 -12.92 3.96
CA ARG A 177 0.50 -14.18 3.40
C ARG A 177 2.03 -14.23 3.34
N ILE A 178 2.69 -13.10 3.10
CA ILE A 178 4.15 -13.00 3.12
C ILE A 178 4.68 -13.22 4.55
N GLU A 179 4.12 -12.48 5.52
CA GLU A 179 4.50 -12.55 6.93
C GLU A 179 4.26 -13.94 7.53
N GLU A 180 3.16 -14.60 7.15
CA GLU A 180 2.80 -15.94 7.61
C GLU A 180 3.38 -17.07 6.76
N SER A 181 4.25 -16.75 5.80
CA SER A 181 4.81 -17.73 4.87
C SER A 181 5.64 -18.80 5.60
N PRO A 182 5.69 -20.04 5.08
CA PRO A 182 6.54 -21.08 5.67
C PRO A 182 8.02 -20.68 5.76
N TYR A 183 8.49 -19.81 4.86
CA TYR A 183 9.84 -19.25 4.92
C TYR A 183 10.09 -18.44 6.19
N PHE A 184 9.15 -17.57 6.56
CA PHE A 184 9.27 -16.72 7.75
C PHE A 184 9.23 -17.58 9.01
N LYS A 185 8.22 -18.47 9.10
CA LYS A 185 8.04 -19.38 10.24
C LYS A 185 9.23 -20.31 10.46
N LEU A 186 9.90 -20.74 9.39
CA LEU A 186 11.07 -21.62 9.49
C LEU A 186 12.31 -20.89 10.03
N LEU A 187 12.41 -19.58 9.80
CA LEU A 187 13.55 -18.76 10.23
C LEU A 187 13.32 -18.07 11.58
N GLU A 188 12.07 -17.87 12.01
CA GLU A 188 11.70 -17.21 13.27
C GLU A 188 12.44 -17.79 14.51
N PRO A 189 12.58 -19.12 14.69
CA PRO A 189 13.29 -19.66 15.85
C PRO A 189 14.75 -19.17 15.97
N LEU A 190 15.37 -18.75 14.85
CA LEU A 190 16.75 -18.28 14.81
C LEU A 190 16.98 -16.98 15.59
N ASP A 191 15.92 -16.25 15.91
CA ASP A 191 16.02 -15.04 16.74
C ASP A 191 16.38 -15.35 18.20
N THR A 192 16.09 -16.58 18.63
CA THR A 192 16.28 -17.03 20.02
C THR A 192 17.32 -18.14 20.16
N LEU A 193 17.59 -18.87 19.07
CA LEU A 193 18.60 -19.92 19.01
C LEU A 193 20.01 -19.34 19.12
N LYS A 194 20.73 -19.75 20.17
CA LYS A 194 22.16 -19.43 20.37
C LYS A 194 23.10 -20.49 19.79
N ALA A 195 22.57 -21.63 19.36
CA ALA A 195 23.35 -22.75 18.84
C ALA A 195 23.46 -22.67 17.31
N PRO A 196 24.64 -23.02 16.73
CA PRO A 196 24.81 -23.08 15.30
C PRO A 196 23.95 -24.18 14.69
N ILE A 197 23.45 -23.93 13.48
CA ILE A 197 22.64 -24.90 12.74
C ILE A 197 23.54 -26.00 12.18
N GLY A 198 23.21 -27.25 12.50
CA GLY A 198 24.00 -28.44 12.13
C GLY A 198 23.71 -29.00 10.73
N ASN A 199 22.82 -28.39 9.95
CA ASN A 199 22.53 -28.82 8.59
C ASN A 199 23.77 -28.68 7.69
N LYS A 200 24.01 -29.70 6.85
CA LYS A 200 25.15 -29.70 5.92
C LYS A 200 24.96 -28.70 4.77
N ASP A 201 23.72 -28.56 4.33
CA ASP A 201 23.29 -27.70 3.24
C ASP A 201 22.05 -26.89 3.65
N MET A 202 21.57 -26.03 2.74
CA MET A 202 20.36 -25.24 2.93
C MET A 202 19.10 -25.86 2.29
N LEU A 203 19.10 -27.13 1.88
CA LEU A 203 18.00 -27.71 1.12
C LEU A 203 16.63 -27.58 1.82
N ILE A 204 16.60 -27.62 3.16
CA ILE A 204 15.35 -27.49 3.93
C ILE A 204 14.65 -26.13 3.76
N TRP A 205 15.37 -25.09 3.32
CA TRP A 205 14.80 -23.76 3.07
C TRP A 205 14.39 -23.56 1.61
N SER A 206 14.73 -24.45 0.68
CA SER A 206 14.50 -24.22 -0.77
C SER A 206 13.01 -24.08 -1.11
N ALA A 207 12.19 -25.04 -0.69
CA ALA A 207 10.75 -25.04 -0.98
C ALA A 207 10.01 -23.88 -0.29
N PRO A 208 10.25 -23.60 1.02
CA PRO A 208 9.72 -22.39 1.66
C PRO A 208 10.14 -21.10 0.95
N PHE A 209 11.41 -20.98 0.56
CA PHE A 209 11.93 -19.80 -0.13
C PHE A 209 11.32 -19.63 -1.53
N TYR A 210 11.07 -20.72 -2.25
CA TYR A 210 10.34 -20.69 -3.51
C TYR A 210 8.91 -20.18 -3.32
N GLN A 211 8.18 -20.67 -2.32
CA GLN A 211 6.82 -20.17 -2.02
C GLN A 211 6.84 -18.68 -1.69
N TYR A 212 7.81 -18.23 -0.89
CA TYR A 212 8.03 -16.81 -0.63
C TYR A 212 8.30 -16.02 -1.92
N SER A 213 9.09 -16.56 -2.85
CA SER A 213 9.35 -15.92 -4.14
C SER A 213 8.09 -15.68 -4.98
N LEU A 214 7.13 -16.61 -4.93
CA LEU A 214 5.85 -16.47 -5.62
C LEU A 214 5.02 -15.32 -5.04
N LEU A 215 5.01 -15.18 -3.71
CA LEU A 215 4.32 -14.08 -3.04
C LEU A 215 4.97 -12.73 -3.34
N ILE A 216 6.30 -12.67 -3.38
CA ILE A 216 7.02 -11.45 -3.78
C ILE A 216 6.77 -11.09 -5.25
N LYS A 217 6.66 -12.09 -6.12
CA LYS A 217 6.29 -11.86 -7.52
C LYS A 217 4.88 -11.29 -7.64
N GLU A 218 3.93 -11.85 -6.89
CA GLU A 218 2.55 -11.34 -6.81
C GLU A 218 2.52 -9.90 -6.29
N LEU A 219 3.35 -9.57 -5.29
CA LEU A 219 3.50 -8.22 -4.76
C LEU A 219 4.08 -7.25 -5.79
N GLU A 220 5.11 -7.66 -6.51
CA GLU A 220 5.70 -6.84 -7.57
C GLU A 220 4.69 -6.53 -8.67
N SER A 221 3.93 -7.54 -9.15
CA SER A 221 2.86 -7.34 -10.12
C SER A 221 1.78 -6.40 -9.56
N TYR A 222 1.38 -6.58 -8.30
CA TYR A 222 0.42 -5.68 -7.65
C TYR A 222 0.88 -4.23 -7.67
N CYS A 223 2.16 -3.97 -7.41
CA CYS A 223 2.71 -2.61 -7.39
C CYS A 223 2.85 -1.99 -8.77
N GLN A 224 2.97 -2.79 -9.84
CA GLN A 224 3.03 -2.31 -11.22
C GLN A 224 1.65 -1.98 -11.78
N ASP A 225 0.63 -2.74 -11.36
CA ASP A 225 -0.77 -2.56 -11.78
C ASP A 225 -1.56 -1.60 -10.87
N ALA A 226 -0.99 -1.20 -9.72
CA ALA A 226 -1.63 -0.29 -8.79
C ALA A 226 -1.71 1.15 -9.37
N PRO A 227 -2.90 1.78 -9.35
CA PRO A 227 -3.13 3.11 -9.94
C PRO A 227 -2.51 4.28 -9.16
#